data_AF-A0AAN8PA93-F1
#
_entry.id   AF-A0AAN8PA93-F1
#
_cell.length_a   1.000
_cell.length_b   1.000
_cell.length_c   1.000
_cell.angle_alpha   90.00
_cell.angle_beta   90.00
_cell.angle_gamma   90.00
#
_symmetry.space_group_name_H-M   'P 1'
#
loop_
_entity.id
_entity.type
_entity.pdbx_description
1 polymer ?
#
loop_
_entity_poly.entity_id
_entity_poly.type
_entity_poly.pdbx_seq_one_letter_code
_entity_poly.pdbx_strand_id
1 'polypeptide(L)'
;MLRNMETNPGPEDPPKRVVLPVNLGERRLSDFCTTATHRLFEILSLDSSFLTNEPEEWQENESFQKAKDTVSAPRVTNDLAERGVALMTTFNSSLARDEEQKQYVLQVVEHHRQKYPKAKKLDDM
;
A
#
# COMPACT_ATOMS: atom_id res chain seq x y z
N MET A 1 9.70 1.38 -19.56
CA MET A 1 9.41 1.68 -18.12
C MET A 1 10.67 2.04 -17.35
N LEU A 2 11.76 1.29 -17.54
CA LEU A 2 13.05 1.48 -16.87
C LEU A 2 13.53 2.95 -16.86
N ARG A 3 13.50 3.62 -18.02
CA ARG A 3 13.85 5.04 -18.13
C ARG A 3 13.11 5.93 -17.13
N ASN A 4 11.81 5.75 -16.96
CA ASN A 4 11.03 6.57 -16.02
C ASN A 4 11.38 6.20 -14.56
N MET A 5 11.72 4.94 -14.30
CA MET A 5 12.22 4.53 -12.99
C MET A 5 13.58 5.15 -12.64
N GLU A 6 14.38 5.53 -13.63
CA GLU A 6 15.67 6.19 -13.40
C GLU A 6 15.56 7.71 -13.36
N THR A 7 14.68 8.30 -14.18
CA THR A 7 14.67 9.75 -14.43
C THR A 7 13.48 10.51 -13.85
N ASN A 8 12.40 9.82 -13.47
CA ASN A 8 11.18 10.46 -12.97
C ASN A 8 11.16 10.40 -11.43
N PRO A 9 11.52 11.48 -10.71
CA PRO A 9 11.59 11.45 -9.26
C PRO A 9 10.20 11.19 -8.66
N GLY A 10 10.09 10.11 -7.90
CA GLY A 10 8.91 9.80 -7.09
C GLY A 10 8.99 10.49 -5.72
N PRO A 11 7.85 10.62 -5.02
CA PRO A 11 7.87 11.04 -3.62
C PRO A 11 8.69 10.04 -2.78
N GLU A 12 9.45 10.56 -1.82
CA GLU A 12 10.29 9.75 -0.92
C GLU A 12 9.42 8.85 -0.04
N ASP A 13 8.32 9.40 0.46
CA ASP A 13 7.33 8.69 1.25
C ASP A 13 6.19 8.15 0.39
N PRO A 14 5.74 6.90 0.64
CA PRO A 14 4.58 6.36 -0.03
C PRO A 14 3.31 7.18 0.33
N PRO A 15 2.46 7.51 -0.65
CA PRO A 15 1.27 8.29 -0.39
C PRO A 15 0.28 7.51 0.48
N LYS A 16 -0.27 8.17 1.51
CA LYS A 16 -1.32 7.58 2.38
C LYS A 16 -2.58 7.19 1.62
N ARG A 17 -2.84 7.83 0.47
CA ARG A 17 -3.93 7.54 -0.46
C ARG A 17 -3.44 7.77 -1.88
N VAL A 18 -3.67 6.81 -2.78
CA VAL A 18 -3.38 6.97 -4.19
C VAL A 18 -4.31 8.03 -4.79
N VAL A 19 -3.73 9.05 -5.44
CA VAL A 19 -4.47 10.06 -6.19
C VAL A 19 -4.26 9.77 -7.67
N LEU A 20 -5.29 9.28 -8.34
CA LEU A 20 -5.23 9.00 -9.77
C LEU A 20 -5.53 10.27 -10.56
N PRO A 21 -4.78 10.54 -11.66
CA PRO A 21 -5.08 11.64 -12.56
C PRO A 21 -6.41 11.39 -13.28
N VAL A 22 -7.12 12.47 -13.63
CA VAL A 22 -8.47 12.40 -14.23
C VAL A 22 -8.45 11.79 -15.64
N ASN A 23 -7.33 11.90 -16.35
CA ASN A 23 -7.16 11.48 -17.75
C ASN A 23 -6.44 10.12 -17.90
N LEU A 24 -6.88 9.09 -17.18
CA LEU A 24 -6.23 7.77 -17.20
C LEU A 24 -6.12 7.14 -18.60
N GLY A 25 -7.12 7.34 -19.47
CA GLY A 25 -7.15 6.75 -20.81
C GLY A 25 -6.07 7.26 -21.78
N GLU A 26 -5.44 8.39 -21.46
CA GLU A 26 -4.36 8.99 -22.26
C GLU A 26 -2.98 8.57 -21.77
N ARG A 27 -2.90 7.93 -20.60
CA ARG A 27 -1.63 7.58 -19.96
C ARG A 27 -1.19 6.16 -20.29
N ARG A 28 0.10 6.01 -20.46
CA ARG A 28 0.77 4.71 -20.55
C ARG A 28 1.14 4.23 -19.16
N LEU A 29 1.29 2.92 -19.00
CA LEU A 29 1.73 2.34 -17.73
C LEU A 29 3.09 2.89 -17.27
N SER A 30 3.98 3.23 -18.22
CA SER A 30 5.25 3.90 -17.94
C SER A 30 5.09 5.23 -17.21
N ASP A 31 4.00 5.95 -17.41
CA ASP A 31 3.80 7.30 -16.83
C ASP A 31 3.54 7.25 -15.33
N PHE A 32 3.29 6.05 -14.79
CA PHE A 32 3.12 5.79 -13.36
C PHE A 32 4.41 5.25 -12.70
N CYS A 33 5.43 4.93 -13.50
CA CYS A 33 6.72 4.52 -12.98
C CYS A 33 7.54 5.75 -12.54
N THR A 34 8.13 5.63 -11.35
CA THR A 34 9.02 6.65 -10.78
C THR A 34 10.24 5.97 -10.17
N THR A 35 11.20 6.77 -9.71
CA THR A 35 12.33 6.27 -8.88
C THR A 35 11.86 5.51 -7.65
N ALA A 36 10.71 5.86 -7.07
CA ALA A 36 10.11 5.11 -5.98
C ALA A 36 9.65 3.70 -6.41
N THR A 37 9.25 3.52 -7.67
CA THR A 37 8.93 2.19 -8.21
C THR A 37 10.18 1.32 -8.34
N HIS A 38 11.34 1.90 -8.67
CA HIS A 38 12.61 1.16 -8.74
C HIS A 38 12.99 0.54 -7.38
N ARG A 39 12.76 1.27 -6.29
CA ARG A 39 13.04 0.80 -4.92
C ARG A 39 12.37 -0.54 -4.59
N LEU A 40 11.23 -0.87 -5.20
CA LEU A 40 10.58 -2.17 -5.02
C LEU A 40 11.52 -3.32 -5.43
N PHE A 41 12.19 -3.17 -6.58
CA PHE A 41 13.12 -4.17 -7.09
C PHE A 41 14.36 -4.27 -6.20
N GLU A 42 14.88 -3.13 -5.72
CA GLU A 42 16.02 -3.10 -4.80
C GLU A 42 15.71 -3.79 -3.46
N ILE A 43 14.59 -3.43 -2.83
CA ILE A 43 14.17 -3.99 -1.54
C ILE A 43 13.95 -5.50 -1.62
N LEU A 44 13.35 -5.97 -2.71
CA LEU A 44 13.09 -7.39 -2.92
C LEU A 44 14.27 -8.13 -3.57
N SER A 45 15.38 -7.43 -3.84
CA SER A 45 16.56 -7.99 -4.52
C SER A 45 16.20 -8.68 -5.85
N LEU A 46 15.36 -8.02 -6.64
CA LEU A 46 14.87 -8.46 -7.95
C LEU A 46 15.61 -7.74 -9.06
N ASP A 47 15.86 -8.46 -10.16
CA ASP A 47 16.42 -7.88 -11.37
C ASP A 47 15.31 -7.19 -12.19
N SER A 48 15.54 -5.94 -12.57
CA SER A 48 14.62 -5.11 -13.36
C SER A 48 14.98 -5.07 -14.85
N SER A 49 16.05 -5.73 -15.27
CA SER A 49 16.57 -5.68 -16.65
C SER A 49 15.54 -6.08 -17.70
N PHE A 50 14.67 -7.04 -17.40
CA PHE A 50 13.61 -7.51 -18.32
C PHE A 50 12.65 -6.38 -18.75
N LEU A 51 12.55 -5.28 -18.01
CA LEU A 51 11.73 -4.11 -18.35
C LEU A 51 12.24 -3.33 -19.58
N THR A 52 13.40 -3.70 -20.13
CA THR A 52 13.89 -3.19 -21.42
C THR A 52 13.32 -3.93 -22.62
N ASN A 53 12.85 -5.17 -22.41
CA ASN A 53 12.34 -6.03 -23.47
C ASN A 53 10.84 -5.81 -23.66
N GLU A 54 10.31 -6.23 -24.81
CA GLU A 54 8.87 -6.16 -25.09
C GLU A 54 8.08 -7.07 -24.13
N PRO A 55 6.91 -6.65 -23.63
CA PRO A 55 6.12 -7.42 -22.67
C PRO A 55 5.76 -8.85 -23.12
N GLU A 56 5.65 -9.06 -24.43
CA GLU A 56 5.40 -10.36 -25.04
C GLU A 56 6.53 -11.38 -24.75
N GLU A 57 7.76 -10.90 -24.59
CA GLU A 57 8.95 -11.73 -24.33
C GLU A 57 9.15 -12.03 -22.83
N TRP A 58 8.40 -11.37 -21.94
CA TRP A 58 8.63 -11.49 -20.50
C TRP A 58 8.33 -12.88 -19.96
N GLN A 59 7.37 -13.61 -20.54
CA GLN A 59 6.96 -14.93 -20.02
C GLN A 59 8.12 -15.94 -20.03
N GLU A 60 9.06 -15.80 -20.96
CA GLU A 60 10.23 -16.68 -21.09
C GLU A 60 11.44 -16.17 -20.31
N ASN A 61 11.38 -14.95 -19.76
CA ASN A 61 12.48 -14.34 -19.03
C ASN A 61 12.54 -14.84 -17.57
N GLU A 62 13.67 -15.41 -17.16
CA GLU A 62 13.87 -15.95 -15.81
C GLU A 62 13.76 -14.88 -14.71
N SER A 63 14.31 -13.68 -14.93
CA SER A 63 14.23 -12.57 -13.97
C SER A 63 12.78 -12.13 -13.76
N PHE A 64 11.98 -12.08 -14.83
CA PHE A 64 10.55 -11.81 -14.75
C PHE A 64 9.80 -12.90 -13.97
N GLN A 65 10.04 -14.18 -14.26
CA GLN A 65 9.38 -15.29 -13.56
C GLN A 65 9.68 -15.24 -12.05
N LYS A 66 10.95 -15.04 -11.68
CA LYS A 66 11.35 -14.89 -10.28
C LYS A 66 10.69 -13.67 -9.62
N ALA A 67 10.66 -12.53 -10.31
CA ALA A 67 9.99 -11.33 -9.82
C ALA A 67 8.50 -11.58 -9.60
N LYS A 68 7.82 -12.19 -10.58
CA LYS A 68 6.40 -12.56 -10.54
C LYS A 68 6.08 -13.46 -9.34
N ASP A 69 6.87 -14.49 -9.11
CA ASP A 69 6.67 -15.40 -7.99
C ASP A 69 6.89 -14.68 -6.65
N THR A 70 7.94 -13.86 -6.57
CA THR A 70 8.27 -13.10 -5.37
C THR A 70 7.17 -12.08 -5.01
N VAL A 71 6.61 -11.36 -5.99
CA VAL A 71 5.53 -10.39 -5.73
C VAL A 71 4.17 -11.07 -5.50
N SER A 72 4.00 -12.32 -5.94
CA SER A 72 2.78 -13.10 -5.74
C SER A 72 2.80 -13.92 -4.44
N ALA A 73 3.98 -14.16 -3.86
CA ALA A 73 4.16 -14.91 -2.63
C ALA A 73 3.55 -14.26 -1.37
N PRO A 74 3.57 -12.92 -1.21
CA PRO A 74 2.83 -12.27 -0.14
C PRO A 74 1.36 -12.61 -0.28
N ARG A 75 0.83 -13.35 0.70
CA ARG A 75 -0.60 -13.58 0.82
C ARG A 75 -1.23 -12.20 1.06
N VAL A 76 -1.77 -11.56 0.01
CA VAL A 76 -2.50 -10.28 0.09
C VAL A 76 -3.84 -10.44 0.83
N THR A 77 -3.95 -11.47 1.68
CA THR A 77 -5.01 -11.62 2.64
C THR A 77 -4.72 -10.66 3.74
N ASN A 78 -5.49 -9.59 3.81
CA ASN A 78 -6.37 -9.30 4.94
C ASN A 78 -5.75 -9.27 6.35
N ASP A 79 -4.47 -9.53 6.60
CA ASP A 79 -3.86 -9.62 7.92
C ASP A 79 -4.01 -8.30 8.65
N LEU A 80 -3.92 -7.17 7.95
CA LEU A 80 -4.15 -5.87 8.56
C LEU A 80 -5.63 -5.65 8.93
N ALA A 81 -6.56 -6.15 8.12
CA ALA A 81 -7.99 -6.03 8.38
C ALA A 81 -8.48 -7.08 9.40
N GLU A 82 -7.99 -8.30 9.37
CA GLU A 82 -8.17 -9.35 10.37
C GLU A 82 -7.54 -8.94 11.70
N ARG A 83 -6.35 -8.34 11.70
CA ARG A 83 -5.73 -7.75 12.89
C ARG A 83 -6.50 -6.52 13.37
N GLY A 84 -7.07 -5.73 12.47
CA GLY A 84 -7.95 -4.60 12.81
C GLY A 84 -9.24 -5.07 13.49
N VAL A 85 -9.89 -6.08 12.92
CA VAL A 85 -11.07 -6.73 13.50
C VAL A 85 -10.72 -7.37 14.83
N ALA A 86 -9.65 -8.15 14.91
CA ALA A 86 -9.20 -8.78 16.16
C ALA A 86 -8.89 -7.75 17.24
N LEU A 87 -8.20 -6.65 16.91
CA LEU A 87 -7.92 -5.56 17.84
C LEU A 87 -9.23 -4.93 18.35
N MET A 88 -10.17 -4.64 17.45
CA MET A 88 -11.48 -4.10 17.83
C MET A 88 -12.27 -5.08 18.69
N THR A 89 -12.27 -6.37 18.35
CA THR A 89 -12.94 -7.42 19.12
C THR A 89 -12.31 -7.59 20.50
N THR A 90 -10.98 -7.63 20.61
CA THR A 90 -10.26 -7.76 21.88
C THR A 90 -10.44 -6.53 22.76
N PHE A 91 -10.36 -5.32 22.20
CA PHE A 91 -10.58 -4.07 22.92
C PHE A 91 -12.03 -3.94 23.39
N ASN A 92 -12.99 -4.24 22.52
CA ASN A 92 -14.40 -4.20 22.89
C ASN A 92 -14.73 -5.26 23.95
N SER A 93 -14.17 -6.46 23.86
CA SER A 93 -14.38 -7.52 24.87
C SER A 93 -13.73 -7.18 26.23
N SER A 94 -12.72 -6.32 26.27
CA SER A 94 -12.06 -5.91 27.52
C SER A 94 -12.73 -4.71 28.20
N LEU A 95 -13.30 -3.78 27.43
CA LEU A 95 -14.00 -2.60 27.94
C LEU A 95 -15.51 -2.78 28.13
N ALA A 96 -16.17 -3.57 27.27
CA ALA A 96 -17.62 -3.66 27.17
C ALA A 96 -18.08 -5.12 27.20
N ARG A 97 -19.11 -5.41 28.02
CA ARG A 97 -19.60 -6.78 28.22
C ARG A 97 -20.81 -7.11 27.36
N ASP A 98 -21.51 -6.10 26.87
CA ASP A 98 -22.72 -6.22 26.06
C ASP A 98 -22.68 -5.30 24.84
N GLU A 99 -23.62 -5.50 23.92
CA GLU A 99 -23.65 -4.80 22.63
C GLU A 99 -23.95 -3.31 22.76
N GLU A 100 -24.73 -2.92 23.78
CA GLU A 100 -25.08 -1.51 24.02
C GLU A 100 -23.84 -0.72 24.46
N GLN A 101 -23.04 -1.30 25.36
CA GLN A 101 -21.77 -0.72 25.78
C GLN A 101 -20.77 -0.60 24.62
N LYS A 102 -20.70 -1.60 23.73
CA LYS A 102 -19.85 -1.53 22.53
C LYS A 102 -20.27 -0.39 21.61
N GLN A 103 -21.57 -0.23 21.38
CA GLN A 103 -22.10 0.82 20.52
C GLN A 103 -21.83 2.21 21.12
N TYR A 104 -21.92 2.34 22.44
CA TYR A 104 -21.59 3.59 23.13
C TYR A 104 -20.10 3.96 22.98
N VAL A 105 -19.20 3.00 23.13
CA VAL A 105 -17.76 3.22 22.90
C VAL A 105 -17.50 3.72 21.47
N LEU A 106 -18.14 3.12 20.46
CA LEU A 106 -18.00 3.57 19.07
C LEU A 106 -18.51 5.00 18.86
N GLN A 107 -19.64 5.37 19.48
CA GLN A 107 -20.17 6.74 19.42
C GLN A 107 -19.22 7.75 20.08
N VAL A 108 -18.63 7.41 21.22
CA VAL A 108 -17.66 8.27 21.92
C VAL A 108 -16.39 8.45 21.09
N VAL A 109 -15.87 7.37 20.48
CA VAL A 109 -14.69 7.42 19.60
C VAL A 109 -14.96 8.28 18.37
N GLU A 110 -16.12 8.13 17.72
CA GLU A 110 -16.45 8.93 16.55
C GLU A 110 -16.65 10.41 16.91
N HIS A 111 -17.34 10.69 18.02
CA HIS A 111 -17.47 12.06 18.53
C HIS A 111 -16.10 12.68 18.83
N HIS A 112 -15.19 11.92 19.45
CA HIS A 112 -13.82 12.38 19.70
C HIS A 112 -13.06 12.65 18.39
N ARG A 113 -13.18 11.78 17.38
CA ARG A 113 -12.53 11.96 16.08
C ARG A 113 -13.04 13.22 15.35
N GLN A 114 -14.34 13.49 15.42
CA GLN A 114 -14.96 14.69 14.85
C GLN A 114 -14.54 15.95 15.60
N LYS A 115 -14.44 15.88 16.92
CA LYS A 115 -13.98 16.99 17.77
C LYS A 115 -12.49 17.29 17.60
N TYR A 116 -11.68 16.27 17.32
CA TYR A 116 -10.22 16.38 17.14
C TYR A 116 -9.77 15.79 15.79
N PRO A 117 -10.11 16.43 14.65
CA PRO A 117 -9.84 15.90 13.31
C PRO A 117 -8.33 15.90 12.94
N LYS A 118 -7.49 16.57 13.76
CA LYS A 118 -6.05 16.70 13.56
C LYS A 118 -5.24 16.19 14.76
N ALA A 119 -5.64 15.08 15.37
CA ALA A 119 -4.71 14.32 16.21
C ALA A 119 -3.61 13.73 15.31
N LYS A 120 -2.66 14.57 14.88
CA LYS A 120 -1.42 14.10 14.27
C LYS A 120 -0.74 13.25 15.34
N LYS A 121 -0.32 12.02 15.00
CA LYS A 121 0.83 11.43 15.69
C LYS A 121 1.92 12.51 15.63
N LEU A 122 2.46 12.91 16.77
CA LEU A 122 3.65 13.74 16.81
C LEU A 122 4.73 12.94 16.08
N ASP A 123 5.02 13.32 14.84
CA ASP A 123 6.22 12.90 14.11
C ASP A 123 7.40 13.72 14.67
N ASP A 124 7.71 13.51 15.95
CA ASP A 124 8.91 14.04 16.62
C ASP A 124 9.41 12.96 17.59
N MET A 125 10.26 12.07 17.07
CA MET A 125 11.52 11.60 17.67
C MET A 125 12.18 10.55 16.76
#